data_AF-A0A4S8HU79-F1
#
_entry.id   AF-A0A4S8HU79-F1
#
_cell.length_a   1.000
_cell.length_b   1.000
_cell.length_c   1.000
_cell.angle_alpha   90.00
_cell.angle_beta   90.00
_cell.angle_gamma   90.00
#
_symmetry.space_group_name_H-M   'P 1'
#
loop_
_entity.id
_entity.type
_entity.pdbx_description
1 polymer ?
#
loop_
_entity_poly.entity_id
_entity_poly.type
_entity_poly.pdbx_seq_one_letter_code
_entity_poly.pdbx_strand_id
1 'polypeptide(L)'
;AARDKKSECFTSFLPAVSKKSIKAIKEKVKACHALKTTTVNLVEIANELNPKIRGWFNSYGKFYPSELKLRLRYINHRLMLWARRKFKRFKRRSWLAADWLKAVATKEPLLFEHWMQGVIP
;
A
#
# COMPACT_ATOMS: atom_id res chain seq x y z
N ALA A 1 7.64 9.43 33.88
CA ALA A 1 9.08 9.50 33.54
C ALA A 1 9.21 9.33 32.03
N ALA A 2 10.09 9.99 31.27
CA ALA A 2 11.33 10.70 31.59
C ALA A 2 11.65 11.76 30.49
N ARG A 3 12.61 12.64 30.78
CA ARG A 3 13.30 13.55 29.84
C ARG A 3 14.76 13.07 29.65
N ASP A 4 15.40 13.38 28.52
CA ASP A 4 16.84 13.76 28.44
C ASP A 4 17.21 14.41 27.07
N LYS A 5 18.25 15.27 27.11
CA LYS A 5 18.93 16.09 26.09
C LYS A 5 19.57 15.35 24.91
N LYS A 6 19.54 14.01 24.82
CA LYS A 6 19.77 13.25 23.58
C LYS A 6 18.79 12.05 23.42
N SER A 7 17.73 11.99 24.22
CA SER A 7 16.94 10.77 24.43
C SER A 7 15.56 10.85 23.79
N GLU A 8 15.43 10.12 22.69
CA GLU A 8 14.20 9.83 21.97
C GLU A 8 13.11 9.27 22.90
N CYS A 9 11.98 9.99 22.94
CA CYS A 9 10.70 9.48 23.42
C CYS A 9 9.61 10.21 22.63
N PHE A 10 9.42 9.86 21.36
CA PHE A 10 8.30 10.34 20.56
C PHE A 10 7.14 9.34 20.57
N THR A 11 6.31 9.40 21.61
CA THR A 11 4.88 9.07 21.49
C THR A 11 4.13 10.31 21.01
N SER A 12 4.59 10.92 19.90
CA SER A 12 3.87 12.05 19.33
C SER A 12 2.79 11.53 18.42
N PHE A 13 1.66 11.17 19.02
CA PHE A 13 0.37 11.34 18.38
C PHE A 13 0.17 12.85 18.12
N LEU A 14 0.87 13.37 17.10
CA LEU A 14 0.65 14.71 16.61
C LEU A 14 -0.80 14.77 16.06
N PRO A 15 -1.56 15.84 16.28
CA PRO A 15 -3.02 15.83 16.20
C PRO A 15 -3.60 15.89 14.77
N ALA A 16 -2.80 15.69 13.71
CA ALA A 16 -3.21 15.97 12.33
C ALA A 16 -3.48 14.73 11.45
N VAL A 17 -3.31 13.51 11.96
CA VAL A 17 -3.72 12.29 11.25
C VAL A 17 -4.58 11.45 12.17
N SER A 18 -5.83 11.87 12.33
CA SER A 18 -6.79 11.07 13.09
C SER A 18 -6.98 9.72 12.41
N LYS A 19 -7.37 8.70 13.18
CA LYS A 19 -7.78 7.36 12.71
C LYS A 19 -8.70 7.42 11.45
N LYS A 20 -9.42 8.54 11.25
CA LYS A 20 -10.27 8.84 10.09
C LYS A 20 -9.50 8.83 8.76
N SER A 21 -8.33 9.46 8.69
CA SER A 21 -7.51 9.52 7.47
C SER A 21 -6.98 8.14 7.08
N ILE A 22 -6.56 7.36 8.07
CA ILE A 22 -6.11 5.96 7.89
C ILE A 22 -7.27 5.07 7.41
N LYS A 23 -8.46 5.24 8.01
CA LYS A 23 -9.66 4.53 7.58
C LYS A 23 -10.01 4.90 6.13
N ALA A 24 -9.87 6.16 5.75
CA ALA A 24 -10.14 6.63 4.39
C ALA A 24 -9.23 5.97 3.33
N ILE A 25 -7.96 5.70 3.62
CA ILE A 25 -7.08 4.93 2.71
C ILE A 25 -7.65 3.54 2.46
N LYS A 26 -7.96 2.79 3.54
CA LYS A 26 -8.53 1.44 3.41
C LYS A 26 -9.85 1.44 2.66
N GLU A 27 -10.74 2.39 2.94
CA GLU A 27 -12.02 2.49 2.26
C GLU A 27 -11.85 2.84 0.77
N LYS A 28 -10.95 3.76 0.41
CA LYS A 28 -10.63 4.07 -0.99
C LYS A 28 -10.06 2.85 -1.74
N VAL A 29 -9.17 2.08 -1.11
CA VAL A 29 -8.62 0.83 -1.69
C VAL A 29 -9.70 -0.25 -1.82
N LYS A 30 -10.60 -0.37 -0.84
CA LYS A 30 -11.75 -1.30 -0.93
C LYS A 30 -12.73 -0.89 -2.03
N ALA A 31 -12.95 0.42 -2.20
CA ALA A 31 -13.87 0.96 -3.19
C ALA A 31 -13.35 0.81 -4.63
N CYS A 32 -12.03 0.74 -4.81
CA CYS A 32 -11.37 0.55 -6.11
C CYS A 32 -12.02 -0.60 -6.90
N HIS A 33 -12.54 -0.25 -8.07
CA HIS A 33 -13.31 -1.18 -8.90
C HIS A 33 -12.38 -2.18 -9.60
N ALA A 34 -11.22 -1.72 -10.09
CA ALA A 34 -10.24 -2.56 -10.75
C ALA A 34 -9.77 -3.73 -9.85
N LEU A 35 -9.63 -3.49 -8.54
CA LEU A 35 -9.31 -4.55 -7.57
C LEU A 35 -10.46 -5.54 -7.34
N LYS A 36 -11.71 -5.24 -7.72
CA LYS A 36 -12.85 -6.15 -7.54
C LYS A 36 -13.03 -7.10 -8.72
N THR A 37 -12.69 -6.68 -9.93
CA THR A 37 -12.80 -7.48 -11.15
C THR A 37 -11.50 -8.24 -11.49
N THR A 38 -11.62 -9.38 -12.17
CA THR A 38 -10.49 -10.19 -12.67
C THR A 38 -10.21 -9.95 -14.17
N THR A 39 -11.08 -9.23 -14.87
CA THR A 39 -10.94 -8.95 -16.31
C THR A 39 -9.80 -7.96 -16.57
N VAL A 40 -9.65 -6.96 -15.72
CA VAL A 40 -8.60 -5.94 -15.82
C VAL A 40 -7.21 -6.51 -15.59
N ASN A 41 -6.19 -5.86 -16.13
CA ASN A 41 -4.77 -6.17 -15.93
C ASN A 41 -4.17 -5.33 -14.78
N LEU A 42 -2.89 -5.58 -14.47
CA LEU A 42 -2.22 -4.92 -13.35
C LEU A 42 -1.95 -3.43 -13.61
N VAL A 43 -1.73 -3.04 -14.87
CA VAL A 43 -1.52 -1.65 -15.30
C VAL A 43 -2.79 -0.82 -15.13
N GLU A 44 -3.96 -1.38 -15.45
CA GLU A 44 -5.25 -0.71 -15.23
C GLU A 44 -5.52 -0.48 -13.73
N ILE A 45 -5.13 -1.43 -12.88
CA ILE A 45 -5.20 -1.24 -11.42
C ILE A 45 -4.25 -0.13 -10.97
N ALA A 46 -3.03 -0.11 -11.50
CA ALA A 46 -2.06 0.94 -11.22
C ALA A 46 -2.58 2.32 -11.63
N ASN A 47 -3.18 2.45 -12.81
CA ASN A 47 -3.78 3.71 -13.29
C ASN A 47 -4.87 4.24 -12.35
N GLU A 48 -5.67 3.36 -11.75
CA GLU A 48 -6.73 3.77 -10.81
C GLU A 48 -6.20 4.11 -9.39
N LEU A 49 -5.09 3.48 -8.97
CA LEU A 49 -4.55 3.61 -7.62
C LEU A 49 -3.44 4.66 -7.51
N ASN A 50 -2.57 4.80 -8.51
CA ASN A 50 -1.40 5.67 -8.46
C ASN A 50 -1.74 7.14 -8.15
N PRO A 51 -2.78 7.77 -8.74
CA PRO A 51 -3.17 9.12 -8.36
C PRO A 51 -3.55 9.26 -6.88
N LYS A 52 -4.23 8.24 -6.32
CA LYS A 52 -4.63 8.20 -4.90
C LYS A 52 -3.41 8.02 -4.01
N ILE A 53 -2.50 7.12 -4.38
CA ILE A 53 -1.25 6.84 -3.66
C ILE A 53 -0.36 8.09 -3.63
N ARG A 54 -0.19 8.77 -4.77
CA ARG A 54 0.56 10.02 -4.87
C ARG A 54 -0.04 11.10 -3.97
N GLY A 55 -1.36 11.26 -3.97
CA GLY A 55 -2.06 12.17 -3.07
C GLY A 55 -1.80 11.86 -1.59
N TRP A 56 -1.70 10.58 -1.22
CA TRP A 56 -1.36 10.18 0.15
C TRP A 56 0.10 10.46 0.50
N PHE A 57 1.05 10.25 -0.41
CA PHE A 57 2.45 10.64 -0.18
C PHE A 57 2.61 12.16 -0.03
N ASN A 58 1.97 12.95 -0.88
CA ASN A 58 2.06 14.41 -0.83
C ASN A 58 1.48 14.98 0.47
N SER A 59 0.38 14.39 0.97
CA SER A 59 -0.29 14.86 2.19
C SER A 59 0.32 14.29 3.48
N TYR A 60 0.64 12.99 3.51
CA TYR A 60 1.05 12.30 4.73
C TYR A 60 2.56 12.00 4.80
N GLY A 61 3.24 11.90 3.66
CA GLY A 61 4.62 11.41 3.57
C GLY A 61 5.65 12.26 4.32
N LYS A 62 5.41 13.57 4.44
CA LYS A 62 6.30 14.50 5.17
C LYS A 62 6.30 14.27 6.68
N PHE A 63 5.15 13.91 7.25
CA PHE A 63 4.96 13.85 8.71
C PHE A 63 4.95 12.42 9.25
N TYR A 64 4.49 11.45 8.46
CA TYR A 64 4.31 10.07 8.90
C TYR A 64 4.75 9.04 7.84
N PRO A 65 6.02 9.07 7.39
CA PRO A 65 6.49 8.18 6.33
C PRO A 65 6.36 6.69 6.72
N SER A 66 6.72 6.31 7.95
CA SER A 66 6.66 4.91 8.41
C SER A 66 5.23 4.38 8.52
N GLU A 67 4.32 5.17 9.10
CA GLU A 67 2.90 4.83 9.21
C GLU A 67 2.26 4.69 7.83
N LEU A 68 2.54 5.63 6.91
CA LEU A 68 2.07 5.58 5.54
C LEU A 68 2.55 4.31 4.84
N LYS A 69 3.85 3.99 4.92
CA LYS A 69 4.41 2.76 4.34
C LYS A 69 3.72 1.51 4.89
N LEU A 70 3.46 1.44 6.19
CA LEU A 70 2.72 0.33 6.80
C LEU A 70 1.30 0.22 6.23
N ARG A 71 0.61 1.34 5.98
CA ARG A 71 -0.73 1.32 5.38
C ARG A 71 -0.69 0.93 3.91
N LEU A 72 0.31 1.35 3.15
CA LEU A 72 0.47 0.99 1.74
C LEU A 72 0.74 -0.51 1.54
N ARG A 73 1.30 -1.22 2.55
CA ARG A 73 1.35 -2.71 2.53
C ARG A 73 -0.03 -3.35 2.38
N TYR A 74 -1.11 -2.70 2.84
CA TYR A 74 -2.47 -3.18 2.61
C TYR A 74 -2.81 -3.24 1.12
N ILE A 75 -2.27 -2.33 0.31
CA ILE A 75 -2.45 -2.34 -1.15
C ILE A 75 -1.79 -3.58 -1.74
N ASN A 76 -0.54 -3.89 -1.35
CA ASN A 76 0.14 -5.11 -1.77
C ASN A 76 -0.64 -6.37 -1.40
N HIS A 77 -1.20 -6.42 -0.19
CA HIS A 77 -2.07 -7.52 0.21
C HIS A 77 -3.32 -7.64 -0.68
N ARG A 78 -3.96 -6.52 -1.04
CA ARG A 78 -5.12 -6.51 -1.93
C ARG A 78 -4.77 -6.90 -3.36
N LEU A 79 -3.60 -6.48 -3.87
CA LEU A 79 -3.06 -6.90 -5.16
C LEU A 79 -2.79 -8.40 -5.18
N MET A 80 -2.22 -8.96 -4.10
CA MET A 80 -2.01 -10.40 -3.96
C MET A 80 -3.34 -11.17 -3.97
N LEU A 81 -4.36 -10.70 -3.25
CA LEU A 81 -5.71 -11.28 -3.28
C LEU A 81 -6.39 -11.16 -4.65
N TRP A 82 -6.14 -10.08 -5.38
CA TRP A 82 -6.58 -9.94 -6.77
C TRP A 82 -5.86 -10.94 -7.69
N ALA A 83 -4.54 -11.07 -7.59
CA ALA A 83 -3.75 -12.01 -8.39
C ALA A 83 -4.19 -13.45 -8.14
N ARG A 84 -4.48 -13.78 -6.88
CA ARG A 84 -5.05 -15.07 -6.47
C ARG A 84 -6.39 -15.38 -7.14
N ARG A 85 -7.24 -14.35 -7.36
CA ARG A 85 -8.53 -14.51 -8.05
C ARG A 85 -8.39 -14.55 -9.57
N LYS A 86 -7.49 -13.75 -10.14
CA LYS A 86 -7.26 -13.68 -11.59
C LYS A 86 -6.59 -14.95 -12.13
N PHE A 87 -5.56 -15.45 -11.45
CA PHE A 87 -4.77 -16.58 -11.94
C PHE A 87 -5.13 -17.87 -11.20
N LYS A 88 -5.71 -18.84 -11.93
CA LYS A 88 -6.14 -20.14 -11.37
C LYS A 88 -5.00 -20.87 -10.63
N ARG A 89 -3.75 -20.75 -11.11
CA ARG A 89 -2.54 -21.35 -10.50
C ARG A 89 -2.27 -20.88 -9.07
N PHE A 90 -2.80 -19.73 -8.66
CA PHE A 90 -2.61 -19.16 -7.33
C PHE A 90 -3.79 -19.38 -6.37
N LYS A 91 -4.92 -19.94 -6.83
CA LYS A 91 -6.19 -20.00 -6.08
C LYS A 91 -6.07 -20.54 -4.64
N ARG A 92 -5.17 -21.50 -4.40
CA ARG A 92 -4.92 -22.11 -3.07
C ARG A 92 -3.56 -21.75 -2.47
N ARG A 93 -2.74 -20.97 -3.17
CA ARG A 93 -1.33 -20.73 -2.83
C ARG A 93 -1.07 -19.23 -2.75
N SER A 94 -1.51 -18.61 -1.66
CA SER A 94 -1.34 -17.17 -1.43
C SER A 94 0.14 -16.75 -1.42
N TRP A 95 1.02 -17.61 -0.93
CA TRP A 95 2.46 -17.35 -0.93
C TRP A 95 3.04 -17.26 -2.35
N LEU A 96 2.59 -18.10 -3.30
CA LEU A 96 3.00 -17.98 -4.70
C LEU A 96 2.45 -16.72 -5.37
N ALA A 97 1.25 -16.27 -4.99
CA ALA A 97 0.74 -14.99 -5.48
C ALA A 97 1.56 -13.81 -4.95
N ALA A 98 2.00 -13.88 -3.69
CA ALA A 98 2.87 -12.87 -3.09
C ALA A 98 4.25 -12.87 -3.76
N ASP A 99 4.86 -14.05 -3.95
CA ASP A 99 6.15 -14.19 -4.62
C ASP A 99 6.11 -13.71 -6.08
N TRP A 100 5.05 -14.08 -6.81
CA TRP A 100 4.80 -13.54 -8.15
C TRP A 100 4.69 -12.01 -8.14
N LEU A 101 3.92 -11.45 -7.21
CA LEU A 101 3.73 -10.00 -7.13
C LEU A 101 5.05 -9.29 -6.77
N LYS A 102 5.86 -9.88 -5.89
CA LYS A 102 7.20 -9.41 -5.55
C LYS A 102 8.12 -9.45 -6.77
N ALA A 103 8.12 -10.54 -7.53
CA ALA A 103 8.91 -10.66 -8.76
C ALA A 103 8.49 -9.59 -9.80
N VAL A 104 7.20 -9.29 -9.93
CA VAL A 104 6.72 -8.20 -10.77
C VAL A 104 7.21 -6.85 -10.26
N ALA A 105 7.08 -6.58 -8.95
CA ALA A 105 7.53 -5.33 -8.36
C ALA A 105 9.04 -5.09 -8.48
N THR A 106 9.85 -6.15 -8.46
CA THR A 106 11.29 -6.06 -8.70
C THR A 106 11.61 -5.74 -10.17
N LYS A 107 10.83 -6.29 -11.12
CA LYS A 107 11.04 -6.05 -12.56
C LYS A 107 10.51 -4.70 -13.02
N GLU A 108 9.37 -4.28 -12.48
CA GLU A 108 8.67 -3.05 -12.85
C GLU A 108 8.39 -2.20 -11.60
N PRO A 109 9.43 -1.67 -10.92
CA PRO A 109 9.28 -0.92 -9.68
C PRO A 109 8.48 0.38 -9.85
N LEU A 110 8.40 0.90 -11.07
CA LEU A 110 7.68 2.14 -11.42
C LEU A 110 6.18 1.91 -11.66
N LEU A 111 5.72 0.65 -11.70
CA LEU A 111 4.32 0.35 -11.98
C LEU A 111 3.38 0.91 -10.90
N PHE A 112 3.80 0.85 -9.63
CA PHE A 112 3.09 1.47 -8.53
C PHE A 112 3.96 2.49 -7.80
N GLU A 113 3.37 3.63 -7.47
CA GLU A 113 4.02 4.71 -6.74
C GLU A 113 4.61 4.23 -5.40
N HIS A 114 3.91 3.36 -4.66
CA HIS A 114 4.42 2.88 -3.38
C HIS A 114 5.56 1.87 -3.53
N TRP A 115 5.70 1.18 -4.67
CA TRP A 115 6.84 0.30 -4.93
C TRP A 115 8.12 1.11 -5.13
N MET A 116 8.06 2.20 -5.89
CA MET A 116 9.16 3.17 -6.04
C MET A 116 9.61 3.73 -4.69
N GLN A 117 8.69 3.89 -3.74
CA GLN A 117 8.96 4.37 -2.37
C GLN A 117 9.48 3.27 -1.41
N GLY A 118 9.79 2.08 -1.94
CA GLY A 118 10.34 0.94 -1.22
C GLY A 118 9.30 0.07 -0.50
N VAL A 119 8.00 0.27 -0.76
CA VAL A 119 6.92 -0.56 -0.18
C VAL A 119 6.63 -1.73 -1.12
N ILE A 120 7.60 -2.64 -1.22
CA ILE A 120 7.53 -3.81 -2.10
C ILE A 120 6.65 -4.90 -1.43
N PRO A 121 5.92 -5.72 -2.22
CA PRO A 121 5.13 -6.86 -1.75
C PRO A 121 5.90 -7.92 -0.97
#